data_AF-A0A2K3MK81-F1
#
_entry.id   AF-A0A2K3MK81-F1
#
_cell.length_a   1.000
_cell.length_b   1.000
_cell.length_c   1.000
_cell.angle_alpha   90.00
_cell.angle_beta   90.00
_cell.angle_gamma   90.00
#
_symmetry.space_group_name_H-M   'P 1'
#
loop_
_entity.id
_entity.type
_entity.pdbx_description
1 polymer ?
#
loop_
_entity_poly.entity_id
_entity_poly.type
_entity_poly.pdbx_seq_one_letter_code
_entity_poly.pdbx_strand_id
1 'polypeptide(L)'
;MQKIPDLHIKPTANWGFIAALPEAGQLISILLKLLNPKKTIEIGVFTGYSLLLTALNIPDDGKITAIDIDRKTYEIGLPVIKKAGVEHKIDFIESPALPILDKLLED
;
A
#
# COMPACT_ATOMS: atom_id res chain seq x y z
N MET A 1 -24.53 8.78 9.29
CA MET A 1 -23.09 8.54 9.53
C MET A 1 -22.94 7.47 10.59
N GLN A 2 -22.84 6.21 10.18
CA GLN A 2 -22.70 5.09 11.11
C GLN A 2 -21.23 5.07 11.56
N LYS A 3 -20.98 5.41 12.83
CA LYS A 3 -19.65 5.26 13.44
C LYS A 3 -19.26 3.79 13.32
N ILE A 4 -18.17 3.49 12.62
CA ILE A 4 -17.54 2.18 12.68
C ILE A 4 -17.06 2.04 14.13
N PRO A 5 -17.62 1.11 14.93
CA PRO A 5 -17.30 1.01 16.34
C PRO A 5 -15.82 0.67 16.49
N ASP A 6 -15.20 1.23 17.53
CA ASP A 6 -13.81 0.99 17.91
C ASP A 6 -13.45 -0.48 17.71
N LEU A 7 -12.61 -0.74 16.72
CA LEU A 7 -12.04 -2.04 16.47
C LEU A 7 -11.10 -2.32 17.65
N HIS A 8 -11.66 -2.84 18.75
CA HIS A 8 -10.88 -3.44 19.81
C HIS A 8 -10.14 -4.65 19.20
N ILE A 9 -8.94 -4.39 18.68
CA ILE A 9 -8.09 -5.35 17.98
C ILE A 9 -7.76 -6.48 18.97
N LYS A 10 -8.36 -7.65 18.76
CA LYS A 10 -7.98 -8.86 19.50
C LYS A 10 -6.61 -9.33 19.01
N PRO A 11 -5.59 -9.47 19.88
CA PRO A 11 -4.23 -9.89 19.52
C PRO A 11 -4.10 -11.30 18.90
N THR A 12 -5.21 -12.04 18.72
CA THR A 12 -5.21 -13.47 18.38
C THR A 12 -5.76 -13.79 16.99
N ALA A 13 -6.18 -12.80 16.21
CA ALA A 13 -6.70 -13.04 14.86
C ALA A 13 -5.54 -13.14 13.85
N ASN A 14 -5.52 -14.20 13.03
CA ASN A 14 -4.62 -14.29 11.89
C ASN A 14 -5.18 -13.43 10.74
N TRP A 15 -4.60 -12.26 10.52
CA TRP A 15 -5.04 -11.31 9.49
C TRP A 15 -4.47 -11.59 8.09
N GLY A 16 -3.75 -12.71 7.91
CA GLY A 16 -3.13 -13.06 6.63
C GLY A 16 -4.11 -13.17 5.46
N PHE A 17 -5.40 -13.39 5.73
CA PHE A 17 -6.45 -13.43 4.71
C PHE A 17 -6.76 -12.06 4.06
N ILE A 18 -6.31 -10.94 4.65
CA ILE A 18 -6.47 -9.60 4.06
C ILE A 18 -5.50 -9.35 2.90
N ALA A 19 -4.37 -10.05 2.88
CA ALA A 19 -3.39 -9.90 1.81
C ALA A 19 -4.03 -10.20 0.44
N ALA A 20 -3.65 -9.40 -0.57
CA ALA A 20 -4.13 -9.62 -1.93
C ALA A 20 -3.73 -11.03 -2.41
N LEU A 21 -4.66 -11.70 -3.08
CA LEU A 21 -4.41 -13.02 -3.66
C LEU A 21 -3.31 -12.93 -4.73
N PRO A 22 -2.48 -13.97 -4.91
CA PRO A 22 -1.41 -13.96 -5.91
C PRO A 22 -1.89 -13.61 -7.33
N GLU A 23 -3.06 -14.11 -7.72
CA GLU A 23 -3.69 -13.86 -9.02
C GLU A 23 -4.09 -12.39 -9.19
N ALA A 24 -4.59 -11.74 -8.14
CA ALA A 24 -4.88 -10.31 -8.14
C ALA A 24 -3.59 -9.47 -8.28
N GLY A 25 -2.51 -9.89 -7.62
CA GLY A 25 -1.19 -9.28 -7.79
C GLY A 25 -0.63 -9.39 -9.21
N GLN A 26 -0.85 -10.54 -9.86
CA GLN A 26 -0.48 -10.72 -11.26
C GLN A 26 -1.26 -9.80 -12.19
N LEU A 27 -2.58 -9.65 -11.97
CA LEU A 27 -3.41 -8.71 -12.71
C LEU A 27 -2.93 -7.26 -12.54
N ILE A 28 -2.64 -6.82 -11.31
CA ILE A 28 -2.07 -5.48 -11.03
C ILE A 28 -0.78 -5.27 -11.82
N SER A 29 0.12 -6.25 -11.82
CA SER A 29 1.39 -6.17 -12.56
C SER A 29 1.17 -6.00 -14.07
N ILE A 30 0.17 -6.69 -14.64
CA ILE A 30 -0.19 -6.54 -16.06
C ILE A 30 -0.72 -5.12 -16.33
N LEU A 31 -1.64 -4.61 -15.50
CA LEU A 31 -2.20 -3.27 -15.65
C LEU A 31 -1.12 -2.18 -15.57
N LEU A 32 -0.19 -2.30 -14.62
CA LEU A 32 0.91 -1.35 -14.47
C LEU A 32 1.84 -1.33 -15.68
N LYS A 33 2.15 -2.50 -16.26
CA LYS A 33 2.97 -2.58 -17.49
C LYS A 33 2.27 -1.96 -18.70
N LEU A 34 0.95 -2.12 -18.80
CA LEU A 34 0.16 -1.56 -19.91
C LEU A 34 0.00 -0.04 -19.80
N LEU A 35 -0.20 0.47 -18.58
CA LEU A 35 -0.44 1.90 -18.33
C LEU A 35 0.86 2.71 -18.16
N ASN A 36 1.95 2.04 -17.77
CA ASN A 36 3.25 2.62 -17.47
C ASN A 36 3.17 3.88 -16.57
N PRO A 37 2.49 3.83 -15.41
CA PRO A 37 2.28 5.01 -14.59
C PRO A 37 3.57 5.43 -13.88
N LYS A 38 3.80 6.76 -13.77
CA LYS A 38 4.87 7.34 -12.96
C LYS A 38 4.46 7.68 -11.53
N LYS A 39 3.17 7.87 -11.28
CA LYS A 39 2.61 8.21 -9.98
C LYS A 39 1.43 7.29 -9.68
N THR A 40 1.41 6.68 -8.51
CA THR A 40 0.30 5.84 -8.05
C THR A 40 -0.05 6.18 -6.60
N ILE A 41 -1.29 5.88 -6.22
CA ILE A 41 -1.76 5.98 -4.83
C ILE A 41 -2.23 4.59 -4.42
N GLU A 42 -1.80 4.10 -3.26
CA GLU A 42 -2.27 2.86 -2.65
C GLU A 42 -2.93 3.18 -1.31
N ILE A 43 -4.19 2.80 -1.13
CA ILE A 43 -4.96 2.99 0.10
C ILE A 43 -5.23 1.61 0.69
N GLY A 44 -4.74 1.37 1.91
CA GLY A 44 -4.70 0.04 2.49
C GLY A 44 -3.50 -0.74 1.96
N VAL A 45 -2.43 -0.73 2.74
CA VAL A 45 -1.12 -1.32 2.44
C VAL A 45 -0.96 -2.67 3.15
N PHE A 46 -1.47 -2.79 4.38
CA PHE A 46 -1.24 -3.97 5.23
C PHE A 46 0.25 -4.32 5.29
N THR A 47 0.65 -5.55 4.95
CA THR A 47 2.06 -5.99 4.90
C THR A 47 2.77 -5.64 3.58
N GLY A 48 2.09 -5.00 2.62
CA GLY A 48 2.71 -4.43 1.43
C GLY A 48 2.90 -5.37 0.23
N TYR A 49 2.13 -6.46 0.10
CA TYR A 49 2.23 -7.35 -1.07
C TYR A 49 1.87 -6.64 -2.39
N SER A 50 0.72 -5.97 -2.46
CA SER A 50 0.33 -5.13 -3.61
C SER A 50 1.31 -3.99 -3.82
N LEU A 51 1.69 -3.28 -2.75
CA LEU A 51 2.64 -2.18 -2.78
C LEU A 51 3.99 -2.58 -3.40
N LEU A 52 4.53 -3.73 -3.00
CA LEU A 52 5.78 -4.26 -3.54
C LEU A 52 5.65 -4.56 -5.04
N LEU A 53 4.56 -5.21 -5.45
CA LEU A 53 4.31 -5.47 -6.87
C LEU A 53 4.21 -4.17 -7.66
N THR A 54 3.55 -3.15 -7.10
CA THR A 54 3.48 -1.83 -7.72
C THR A 54 4.87 -1.22 -7.90
N ALA A 55 5.67 -1.19 -6.83
CA ALA A 55 7.02 -0.62 -6.84
C ALA A 55 7.97 -1.33 -7.82
N LEU A 56 7.81 -2.64 -7.99
CA LEU A 56 8.59 -3.44 -8.95
C LEU A 56 8.22 -3.17 -10.42
N ASN A 57 7.00 -2.73 -10.71
CA ASN A 57 6.48 -2.63 -12.07
C ASN A 57 6.35 -1.19 -12.61
N ILE A 58 6.49 -0.16 -11.77
CA ILE A 58 6.58 1.24 -12.22
C ILE A 58 8.04 1.63 -12.55
N PRO A 59 8.27 2.70 -13.35
CA PRO A 59 9.61 3.22 -13.63
C PRO A 59 10.44 3.49 -12.36
N ASP A 60 11.78 3.55 -12.50
CA ASP A 60 12.66 3.75 -11.34
C ASP A 60 12.47 5.11 -10.66
N ASP A 61 12.16 6.14 -11.45
CA ASP A 61 11.79 7.48 -10.99
C ASP A 61 10.31 7.59 -10.56
N GLY A 62 9.58 6.47 -10.57
CA GLY A 62 8.19 6.40 -10.17
C GLY A 62 7.99 6.62 -8.66
N LYS A 63 6.81 7.12 -8.30
CA LYS A 63 6.44 7.40 -6.91
C LYS A 63 5.08 6.80 -6.55
N ILE A 64 5.01 6.25 -5.35
CA ILE A 64 3.82 5.66 -4.76
C ILE A 64 3.52 6.39 -3.46
N THR A 65 2.35 7.02 -3.39
CA THR A 65 1.81 7.50 -2.11
C THR A 65 1.03 6.36 -1.48
N ALA A 66 1.58 5.76 -0.43
CA ALA A 66 1.03 4.60 0.25
C ALA A 66 0.41 5.06 1.59
N ILE A 67 -0.89 4.82 1.79
CA ILE A 67 -1.63 5.32 2.94
C ILE A 67 -2.27 4.15 3.68
N ASP A 68 -1.92 3.99 4.95
CA ASP A 68 -2.52 2.99 5.84
C ASP A 68 -2.62 3.56 7.26
N ILE A 69 -3.51 3.01 8.07
CA ILE A 69 -3.68 3.40 9.48
C ILE A 69 -2.71 2.69 10.42
N ASP A 70 -2.06 1.60 9.97
CA ASP A 70 -1.21 0.76 10.82
C ASP A 70 0.21 0.61 10.25
N ARG A 71 1.13 1.46 10.73
CA ARG A 71 2.56 1.36 10.36
C ARG A 71 3.21 0.07 10.82
N LYS A 72 2.81 -0.46 11.98
CA LYS A 72 3.48 -1.66 12.54
C LYS A 72 3.30 -2.86 11.63
N THR A 73 2.12 -2.97 11.02
CA THR A 73 1.85 -4.05 10.06
C THR A 73 2.62 -3.86 8.75
N TYR A 74 2.77 -2.64 8.26
CA TYR A 74 3.64 -2.32 7.11
C TYR A 74 5.11 -2.70 7.36
N GLU A 75 5.61 -2.43 8.57
CA GLU A 75 6.99 -2.73 8.96
C GLU A 75 7.34 -4.23 8.91
N ILE A 76 6.33 -5.12 8.95
CA ILE A 76 6.54 -6.57 8.77
C ILE A 76 7.07 -6.88 7.35
N GLY A 77 6.53 -6.21 6.33
CA GLY A 77 6.92 -6.43 4.93
C GLY A 77 8.06 -5.53 4.45
N LEU A 78 8.33 -4.42 5.15
CA LEU A 78 9.36 -3.46 4.79
C LEU A 78 10.75 -4.08 4.53
N PRO A 79 11.25 -5.07 5.30
CA PRO A 79 12.52 -5.73 4.98
C PRO A 79 12.57 -6.37 3.60
N VAL A 80 11.44 -6.90 3.10
CA VAL A 80 11.34 -7.48 1.75
C VAL A 80 11.38 -6.39 0.69
N ILE A 81 10.68 -5.27 0.91
CA ILE A 81 10.71 -4.08 0.04
C ILE A 81 12.14 -3.52 -0.06
N LYS A 82 12.82 -3.39 1.09
CA LYS A 82 14.23 -2.95 1.17
C LYS A 82 15.16 -3.89 0.40
N LYS A 83 15.01 -5.20 0.60
CA LYS A 83 15.80 -6.22 -0.10
C LYS A 83 15.57 -6.18 -1.61
N ALA A 84 14.35 -5.85 -2.05
CA ALA A 84 14.03 -5.66 -3.47
C ALA A 84 14.59 -4.36 -4.06
N GLY A 85 15.10 -3.44 -3.23
CA GLY A 85 15.74 -2.20 -3.67
C GLY A 85 14.77 -1.16 -4.24
N VAL A 86 13.50 -1.18 -3.82
CA VAL A 86 12.44 -0.29 -4.35
C VAL A 86 11.80 0.62 -3.31
N GLU A 87 12.33 0.65 -2.09
CA GLU A 87 11.84 1.50 -1.00
C GLU A 87 11.82 2.99 -1.38
N HIS A 88 12.80 3.45 -2.17
CA HIS A 88 12.91 4.85 -2.60
C HIS A 88 11.73 5.34 -3.45
N LYS A 89 10.90 4.44 -3.97
CA LYS A 89 9.69 4.76 -4.72
C LYS A 89 8.48 5.01 -3.82
N ILE A 90 8.53 4.60 -2.56
CA ILE A 90 7.37 4.55 -1.65
C ILE A 90 7.45 5.71 -0.66
N ASP A 91 6.39 6.49 -0.62
CA ASP A 91 6.12 7.46 0.44
C ASP A 91 4.96 6.93 1.29
N PHE A 92 5.29 6.37 2.47
CA PHE A 92 4.31 5.75 3.35
C PHE A 92 3.83 6.72 4.44
N ILE A 93 2.52 6.97 4.45
CA ILE A 93 1.83 7.90 5.33
C ILE A 93 0.92 7.10 6.26
N GLU A 94 1.22 7.16 7.56
CA GLU A 94 0.37 6.56 8.60
C GLU A 94 -0.78 7.51 8.93
N SER A 95 -1.96 7.28 8.36
CA SER A 95 -3.13 8.15 8.49
C SER A 95 -4.39 7.44 7.99
N PRO A 96 -5.60 7.82 8.48
CA PRO A 96 -6.81 7.65 7.69
C PRO A 96 -6.63 8.26 6.29
N ALA A 97 -7.17 7.62 5.25
CA ALA A 97 -6.91 8.02 3.87
C ALA A 97 -7.56 9.35 3.49
N LEU A 98 -8.82 9.59 3.90
CA LEU A 98 -9.60 10.75 3.47
C LEU A 98 -8.88 12.10 3.71
N PRO A 99 -8.33 12.42 4.90
CA PRO A 99 -7.59 13.67 5.10
C PRO A 99 -6.37 13.85 4.20
N ILE A 100 -5.72 12.76 3.78
CA ILE A 100 -4.58 12.82 2.86
C ILE A 100 -5.06 13.07 1.44
N LEU A 101 -6.16 12.42 1.03
CA LEU A 101 -6.76 12.66 -0.28
C LEU A 101 -7.29 14.10 -0.41
N ASP A 102 -7.89 14.66 0.62
CA ASP A 102 -8.34 16.06 0.63
C ASP A 102 -7.17 17.02 0.40
N LYS A 103 -6.03 16.80 1.09
CA LYS A 103 -4.81 17.60 0.89
C LYS A 103 -4.25 17.49 -0.53
N LEU A 104 -4.33 16.32 -1.16
CA LEU A 104 -3.87 16.12 -2.53
C LEU A 104 -4.72 16.84 -3.58
N LEU A 105 -5.93 17.31 -3.22
CA LEU A 105 -6.78 18.14 -4.08
C LEU A 105 -6.50 19.63 -3.96
N GLU A 106 -5.77 20.06 -2.93
CA GLU A 106 -5.43 21.47 -2.70
C GLU A 106 -4.22 21.93 -3.54
N ASP A 107 -3.48 20.99 -4.13
CA ASP A 107 -2.35 21.19 -5.05
C ASP A 107 -2.78 21.19 -6.54
#